data_AF-A0A5B8R3L5-F1
#
_entry.id   AF-A0A5B8R3L5-F1
#
_cell.length_a   1.000
_cell.length_b   1.000
_cell.length_c   1.000
_cell.angle_alpha   90.00
_cell.angle_beta   90.00
_cell.angle_gamma   90.00
#
_symmetry.space_group_name_H-M   'P 1'
#
loop_
_entity.id
_entity.type
_entity.pdbx_description
1 polymer ?
#
loop_
_entity_poly.entity_id
_entity_poly.type
_entity_poly.pdbx_seq_one_letter_code
_entity_poly.pdbx_strand_id
1 'polypeptide(L)'
;MKHYFFSYIVDIKNKINKLSLNPNDIETLTEIQRDLLDWHFWLEETTRFRKKRLVNLKRLKRLRHNSKEKSRTIKSSINIVENQLLKLKELKLWARHIGNSIPHIYYDKNDLRAYAYTTDKVELKELSGDIHGK
;
A
#
# COMPACT_ATOMS: atom_id res chain seq x y z
N MET A 1 12.21 -4.55 -11.91
CA MET A 1 11.01 -4.24 -11.08
C MET A 1 10.81 -5.25 -9.96
N LYS A 2 10.76 -6.57 -10.22
CA LYS A 2 10.64 -7.57 -9.15
C LYS A 2 11.81 -7.55 -8.15
N HIS A 3 13.07 -7.46 -8.58
CA HIS A 3 14.22 -7.43 -7.66
C HIS A 3 14.22 -6.24 -6.70
N TYR A 4 14.04 -5.01 -7.22
CA TYR A 4 13.88 -3.81 -6.39
C TYR A 4 12.69 -3.91 -5.44
N PHE A 5 11.60 -4.54 -5.87
CA PHE A 5 10.45 -4.76 -5.01
C PHE A 5 10.77 -5.69 -3.82
N PHE A 6 11.50 -6.76 -4.08
CA PHE A 6 11.92 -7.69 -3.04
C PHE A 6 12.86 -7.05 -2.03
N SER A 7 13.79 -6.19 -2.45
CA SER A 7 14.67 -5.49 -1.51
C SER A 7 13.91 -4.56 -0.57
N TYR A 8 12.93 -3.80 -1.09
CA TYR A 8 12.06 -2.94 -0.27
C TYR A 8 11.20 -3.74 0.73
N ILE A 9 10.64 -4.87 0.30
CA ILE A 9 9.90 -5.76 1.22
C ILE A 9 10.81 -6.29 2.32
N VAL A 10 12.02 -6.72 1.97
CA VAL A 10 12.98 -7.26 2.94
C VAL A 10 13.39 -6.18 3.94
N ASP A 11 13.63 -4.95 3.48
CA ASP A 11 13.95 -3.82 4.35
C ASP A 11 12.82 -3.51 5.34
N ILE A 12 11.58 -3.36 4.85
CA ILE A 12 10.42 -3.13 5.71
C ILE A 12 10.21 -4.30 6.67
N LYS A 13 10.41 -5.55 6.23
CA LYS A 13 10.34 -6.72 7.12
C LYS A 13 11.38 -6.66 8.23
N ASN A 14 12.61 -6.27 7.91
CA ASN A 14 13.68 -6.14 8.91
C ASN A 14 13.34 -5.06 9.95
N LYS A 15 12.81 -3.92 9.50
CA LYS A 15 12.31 -2.85 10.38
C LYS A 15 11.16 -3.33 11.27
N ILE A 16 10.19 -4.08 10.71
CA ILE A 16 9.08 -4.68 11.48
C ILE A 16 9.59 -5.67 12.53
N ASN A 17 10.57 -6.51 12.18
CA ASN A 17 11.18 -7.44 13.14
C ASN A 17 11.90 -6.70 14.26
N LYS A 18 12.64 -5.63 13.93
CA LYS A 18 13.29 -4.76 14.92
C LYS A 18 12.24 -4.15 15.87
N LEU A 19 11.15 -3.62 15.31
CA LEU A 19 10.05 -3.04 16.09
C LEU A 19 9.34 -4.10 16.95
N SER A 20 9.22 -5.34 16.48
CA SER A 20 8.63 -6.43 17.26
C SER A 20 9.47 -6.84 18.46
N LEU A 21 10.80 -6.69 18.39
CA LEU A 21 11.71 -6.91 19.50
C LEU A 21 11.72 -5.75 20.50
N ASN A 22 11.46 -4.53 20.03
CA ASN A 22 11.34 -3.34 20.87
C ASN A 22 10.16 -2.46 20.42
N PRO A 23 8.92 -2.75 20.89
CA PRO A 23 7.72 -2.02 20.44
C PRO A 23 7.72 -0.53 20.78
N ASN A 24 8.51 -0.11 21.77
CA ASN A 24 8.65 1.29 22.18
C ASN A 24 9.63 2.09 21.30
N ASP A 25 10.22 1.48 20.27
CA ASP A 25 11.07 2.15 19.29
C ASP A 25 10.23 3.00 18.32
N ILE A 26 9.84 4.19 18.78
CA ILE A 26 9.02 5.15 18.03
C ILE A 26 9.72 5.60 16.74
N GLU A 27 11.06 5.66 16.74
CA GLU A 27 11.85 6.04 15.57
C GLU A 27 11.66 5.00 14.45
N THR A 28 11.85 3.72 14.77
CA THR A 28 11.61 2.63 13.82
C THR A 28 10.15 2.57 13.35
N LEU A 29 9.17 2.81 14.25
CA LEU A 29 7.75 2.88 13.85
C LEU A 29 7.51 4.02 12.84
N THR A 30 8.08 5.20 13.10
CA THR A 30 7.95 6.38 12.25
C THR A 30 8.58 6.16 10.87
N GLU A 31 9.75 5.50 10.83
CA GLU A 31 10.40 5.12 9.57
C GLU A 31 9.53 4.18 8.75
N ILE A 32 8.98 3.12 9.36
CA ILE A 32 8.10 2.17 8.67
C ILE A 32 6.88 2.90 8.11
N GLN A 33 6.26 3.78 8.90
CA GLN A 33 5.09 4.54 8.47
C GLN A 33 5.42 5.47 7.29
N ARG A 34 6.57 6.15 7.32
CA ARG A 34 7.04 7.01 6.22
C ARG A 34 7.26 6.19 4.95
N ASP A 35 7.98 5.08 5.05
CA ASP A 35 8.27 4.21 3.91
C ASP A 35 6.98 3.66 3.27
N LEU A 36 6.00 3.26 4.10
CA LEU A 36 4.70 2.80 3.62
C LEU A 36 3.92 3.92 2.93
N LEU A 37 3.92 5.13 3.48
CA LEU A 37 3.26 6.29 2.87
C LEU A 37 3.88 6.64 1.52
N ASP A 38 5.20 6.72 1.46
CA ASP A 38 5.94 7.01 0.22
C ASP A 38 5.66 5.94 -0.84
N TRP A 39 5.63 4.68 -0.43
CA TRP A 39 5.31 3.58 -1.32
C TRP A 39 3.85 3.62 -1.81
N HIS A 40 2.90 3.93 -0.92
CA HIS A 40 1.49 4.14 -1.29
C HIS A 40 1.34 5.28 -2.30
N PHE A 41 1.96 6.42 -2.04
CA PHE A 41 1.93 7.58 -2.93
C PHE A 41 2.51 7.23 -4.31
N TRP A 42 3.69 6.61 -4.35
CA TRP A 42 4.31 6.19 -5.60
C TRP A 42 3.44 5.20 -6.38
N LEU A 43 2.81 4.24 -5.70
CA LEU A 43 1.91 3.27 -6.34
C LEU A 43 0.69 3.94 -6.96
N GLU A 44 0.11 4.93 -6.28
CA GLU A 44 -1.05 5.68 -6.77
C GLU A 44 -0.70 6.53 -7.98
N GLU A 45 0.39 7.29 -7.90
CA GLU A 45 0.88 8.12 -8.98
C GLU A 45 1.25 7.28 -10.21
N THR A 46 1.98 6.18 -10.02
CA THR A 46 2.34 5.27 -11.10
C THR A 46 1.09 4.65 -11.73
N THR A 47 0.12 4.22 -10.91
CA THR A 47 -1.15 3.67 -11.41
C THR A 47 -1.92 4.70 -12.23
N ARG A 48 -2.01 5.94 -11.74
CA ARG A 48 -2.67 7.06 -12.43
C ARG A 48 -2.02 7.31 -13.79
N PHE A 49 -0.69 7.39 -13.85
CA PHE A 49 0.05 7.58 -15.09
C PHE A 49 -0.20 6.45 -16.10
N ARG A 50 -0.16 5.18 -15.64
CA ARG A 50 -0.39 4.01 -16.50
C ARG A 50 -1.82 3.97 -17.02
N LYS A 51 -2.83 4.32 -16.20
CA LYS A 51 -4.22 4.46 -16.64
C LYS A 51 -4.37 5.54 -17.73
N LYS A 52 -3.77 6.72 -17.53
CA LYS A 52 -3.79 7.80 -18.54
C LYS A 52 -3.14 7.35 -19.86
N ARG A 53 -1.99 6.66 -19.78
CA ARG A 53 -1.33 6.07 -20.95
C ARG A 53 -2.23 5.06 -21.68
N LEU A 54 -2.93 4.19 -20.93
CA LEU A 54 -3.83 3.19 -21.51
C LEU A 54 -4.98 3.86 -22.28
N VAL A 55 -5.59 4.90 -21.72
CA VAL A 55 -6.63 5.70 -22.38
C VAL A 55 -6.11 6.28 -23.69
N ASN A 56 -4.92 6.89 -23.67
CA ASN A 56 -4.29 7.45 -24.86
C ASN A 56 -4.02 6.38 -25.92
N LEU A 57 -3.49 5.22 -25.55
CA LEU A 57 -3.25 4.12 -26.49
C LEU A 57 -4.56 3.57 -27.09
N LYS A 58 -5.63 3.44 -26.28
CA LYS A 58 -6.95 3.03 -26.75
C LYS A 58 -7.55 4.06 -27.73
N ARG A 59 -7.33 5.36 -27.50
CA ARG A 59 -7.71 6.42 -28.44
C ARG A 59 -6.89 6.33 -29.73
N LEU A 60 -5.57 6.18 -29.64
CA LEU A 60 -4.69 6.03 -30.82
C LEU A 60 -5.09 4.84 -31.68
N LYS A 61 -5.44 3.71 -31.07
CA LYS A 61 -5.90 2.50 -31.79
C LYS A 61 -7.12 2.76 -32.68
N ARG A 62 -8.00 3.68 -32.30
CA ARG A 62 -9.25 4.00 -33.03
C ARG A 62 -9.05 4.94 -34.23
N LEU A 63 -7.84 5.47 -34.44
CA LEU A 63 -7.56 6.37 -35.56
C LEU A 63 -7.62 5.61 -36.89
N ARG A 64 -8.35 6.18 -37.87
CA ARG A 64 -8.61 5.57 -39.19
C ARG A 64 -7.36 5.38 -40.05
N HIS A 65 -6.30 6.14 -39.83
CA HIS A 65 -5.08 6.14 -40.65
C HIS A 65 -3.92 5.32 -40.05
N ASN A 66 -4.20 4.37 -39.15
CA ASN A 66 -3.17 3.49 -38.63
C ASN A 66 -2.80 2.43 -39.66
N SER A 67 -1.50 2.32 -39.98
CA SER A 67 -1.00 1.16 -40.72
C SER A 67 -1.21 -0.13 -39.92
N LYS A 68 -1.19 -1.27 -40.61
CA LYS A 68 -1.29 -2.60 -39.98
C LYS A 68 -0.21 -2.80 -38.91
N GLU A 69 1.02 -2.35 -39.19
CA GLU A 69 2.15 -2.41 -38.27
C GLU A 69 1.95 -1.52 -37.04
N LYS A 70 1.58 -0.24 -37.24
CA LYS A 70 1.27 0.68 -36.13
C LYS A 70 0.16 0.12 -35.24
N SER A 71 -0.88 -0.47 -35.83
CA SER A 71 -1.98 -1.10 -35.09
C SER A 71 -1.51 -2.28 -34.23
N ARG A 72 -0.60 -3.12 -34.74
CA ARG A 72 0.01 -4.21 -33.97
C ARG A 72 0.85 -3.68 -32.80
N THR A 73 1.67 -2.66 -33.04
CA THR A 73 2.51 -2.03 -32.00
C THR A 73 1.67 -1.38 -30.91
N ILE A 74 0.58 -0.69 -31.27
CA ILE A 74 -0.37 -0.11 -30.31
C ILE A 74 -1.03 -1.22 -29.49
N LYS A 75 -1.49 -2.31 -30.12
CA LYS A 75 -2.10 -3.45 -29.42
C LYS A 75 -1.11 -4.11 -28.44
N SER A 76 0.13 -4.32 -28.86
CA SER A 76 1.19 -4.83 -27.98
C SER A 76 1.43 -3.91 -26.78
N SER A 77 1.52 -2.59 -27.03
CA SER A 77 1.69 -1.59 -25.98
C SER A 77 0.52 -1.55 -24.99
N ILE A 78 -0.72 -1.74 -25.46
CA ILE A 78 -1.91 -1.85 -24.61
C ILE A 78 -1.76 -3.05 -23.67
N ASN A 79 -1.45 -4.24 -24.22
CA ASN A 79 -1.28 -5.45 -23.41
C ASN A 79 -0.18 -5.29 -22.35
N ILE A 80 0.93 -4.64 -22.69
CA ILE A 80 2.02 -4.35 -21.74
C ILE A 80 1.50 -3.46 -20.60
N VAL A 81 0.77 -2.39 -20.91
CA VAL A 81 0.24 -1.48 -19.89
C VAL A 81 -0.82 -2.16 -19.02
N GLU A 82 -1.67 -3.00 -19.59
CA GLU A 82 -2.67 -3.78 -18.83
C GLU A 82 -1.97 -4.75 -17.87
N ASN A 83 -0.93 -5.46 -18.31
CA ASN A 83 -0.10 -6.31 -17.45
C ASN A 83 0.62 -5.53 -16.36
N GLN A 84 1.10 -4.31 -16.65
CA GLN A 84 1.71 -3.44 -15.63
C GLN A 84 0.70 -3.00 -14.58
N LEU A 85 -0.54 -2.68 -14.98
CA LEU A 85 -1.62 -2.31 -14.06
C LEU A 85 -2.02 -3.47 -13.15
N LEU A 86 -2.06 -4.70 -13.65
CA LEU A 86 -2.29 -5.89 -12.82
C LEU A 86 -1.21 -6.05 -11.76
N LYS A 87 0.07 -5.92 -12.15
CA LYS A 87 1.18 -5.97 -11.19
C LYS A 87 1.06 -4.86 -10.15
N LEU A 88 0.78 -3.63 -10.53
CA LEU A 88 0.59 -2.51 -9.58
C LEU A 88 -0.55 -2.77 -8.60
N LYS A 89 -1.64 -3.42 -9.03
CA LYS A 89 -2.73 -3.84 -8.15
C LYS A 89 -2.26 -4.84 -7.10
N GLU A 90 -1.45 -5.82 -7.49
CA GLU A 90 -0.83 -6.77 -6.55
C GLU A 90 0.09 -6.04 -5.55
N LEU A 91 0.95 -5.13 -6.01
CA LEU A 91 1.84 -4.38 -5.12
C LEU A 91 1.05 -3.51 -4.12
N LYS A 92 -0.06 -2.89 -4.54
CA LYS A 92 -0.95 -2.13 -3.65
C LYS A 92 -1.57 -3.01 -2.57
N LEU A 93 -1.92 -4.25 -2.92
CA LEU A 93 -2.42 -5.22 -1.95
C LEU A 93 -1.35 -5.60 -0.92
N TRP A 94 -0.11 -5.81 -1.37
CA TRP A 94 1.04 -6.06 -0.48
C TRP A 94 1.29 -4.91 0.50
N ALA A 95 1.37 -3.67 -0.01
CA ALA A 95 1.56 -2.48 0.84
C ALA A 95 0.47 -2.38 1.92
N ARG A 96 -0.79 -2.62 1.55
CA ARG A 96 -1.92 -2.64 2.49
C ARG A 96 -1.78 -3.74 3.54
N HIS A 97 -1.40 -4.96 3.15
CA HIS A 97 -1.23 -6.06 4.09
C HIS A 97 -0.09 -5.81 5.08
N ILE A 98 1.01 -5.21 4.63
CA ILE A 98 2.11 -4.82 5.49
C ILE A 98 1.65 -3.74 6.49
N GLY A 99 0.98 -2.68 6.02
CA GLY A 99 0.44 -1.65 6.90
C GLY A 99 -0.54 -2.21 7.94
N ASN A 100 -1.44 -3.11 7.52
CA ASN A 100 -2.39 -3.77 8.40
C ASN A 100 -1.72 -4.72 9.42
N SER A 101 -0.47 -5.13 9.19
CA SER A 101 0.25 -6.00 10.12
C SER A 101 0.87 -5.25 11.30
N ILE A 102 1.14 -3.94 11.16
CA ILE A 102 1.79 -3.14 12.20
C ILE A 102 0.96 -3.06 13.48
N PRO A 103 -0.37 -2.83 13.45
CA PRO A 103 -1.16 -2.79 14.68
C PRO A 103 -1.11 -4.09 15.49
N HIS A 104 -0.87 -5.24 14.85
CA HIS A 104 -0.73 -6.52 15.55
C HIS A 104 0.54 -6.64 16.41
N ILE A 105 1.47 -5.69 16.29
CA ILE A 105 2.63 -5.57 17.19
C ILE A 105 2.18 -5.03 18.56
N TYR A 106 1.13 -4.20 18.58
CA TYR A 106 0.69 -3.44 19.76
C TYR A 106 -0.59 -3.96 20.38
N TYR A 107 -1.43 -4.61 19.58
CA TYR A 107 -2.75 -5.07 19.99
C TYR A 107 -2.91 -6.54 19.63
N ASP A 108 -3.42 -7.33 20.56
CA ASP A 108 -3.80 -8.70 20.25
C ASP A 108 -4.98 -8.70 19.25
N LYS A 109 -5.14 -9.76 18.46
CA LYS A 109 -6.19 -9.83 17.41
C LYS A 109 -7.61 -9.57 17.97
N ASN A 110 -7.82 -9.88 19.24
CA ASN A 110 -9.09 -9.67 19.93
C ASN A 110 -9.30 -8.20 20.34
N ASP A 111 -8.22 -7.46 20.65
CA ASP A 111 -8.27 -6.04 21.04
C ASP A 111 -8.55 -5.12 19.85
N LEU A 112 -8.01 -5.45 18.66
CA LEU A 112 -8.30 -4.70 17.42
C LEU A 112 -9.77 -4.77 17.02
N ARG A 113 -10.41 -5.92 17.27
CA ARG A 113 -11.85 -6.09 17.05
C ARG A 113 -12.64 -5.27 18.06
N ALA A 114 -12.24 -5.25 19.33
CA ALA A 114 -12.86 -4.39 20.34
C ALA A 114 -12.72 -2.90 19.99
N TYR A 115 -11.53 -2.44 19.57
CA TYR A 115 -11.25 -1.05 19.16
C TYR A 115 -12.12 -0.57 18.00
N ALA A 116 -12.41 -1.44 17.01
CA ALA A 116 -13.26 -1.10 15.87
C ALA A 116 -14.76 -0.98 16.23
N TYR A 117 -15.19 -1.55 17.37
CA TYR A 117 -16.56 -1.46 17.88
C TYR A 117 -16.74 -0.45 19.02
N THR A 118 -15.65 0.11 19.57
CA THR A 118 -15.69 1.10 20.67
C THR A 118 -15.78 2.55 20.22
N THR A 119 -15.73 2.87 18.92
CA THR A 119 -15.85 4.26 18.45
C THR A 119 -17.20 4.91 18.75
N ASP A 120 -18.23 4.11 19.07
CA ASP A 120 -19.58 4.58 19.42
C ASP A 120 -19.88 4.52 20.93
N LYS A 121 -18.90 4.17 21.79
CA LYS A 121 -19.10 4.11 23.25
C LYS A 121 -18.36 5.24 23.96
N VAL A 122 -19.14 6.07 24.66
CA VAL A 122 -18.73 7.26 25.44
C VAL A 122 -17.88 6.91 26.68
N GLU A 123 -17.65 5.63 26.98
CA GLU A 123 -17.06 5.14 28.24
C GLU A 123 -15.60 4.65 28.13
N LEU A 124 -14.81 5.21 27.21
CA LEU A 124 -13.35 4.92 27.16
C LEU A 124 -12.59 5.42 28.40
N LYS A 125 -13.22 6.24 29.26
CA LYS A 125 -12.59 6.86 30.44
C LYS A 125 -12.40 5.93 31.64
N GLU A 126 -13.12 4.80 31.73
CA GLU A 126 -13.08 3.98 32.95
C GLU A 126 -11.96 2.93 32.98
N LEU A 127 -11.33 2.61 31.84
CA LEU A 127 -10.27 1.59 31.77
C LEU A 127 -8.85 2.18 31.69
N SER A 128 -8.71 3.46 31.33
CA SER A 128 -7.44 4.17 31.45
C SER A 128 -7.39 4.83 32.82
N GLY A 129 -6.82 4.11 33.78
CA GLY A 129 -6.36 4.53 35.11
C GLY A 129 -6.89 5.87 35.64
N ASP A 130 -7.55 5.80 36.79
CA ASP A 130 -7.85 6.92 37.67
C ASP A 130 -6.68 7.94 37.74
N ILE A 131 -6.78 9.03 36.96
CA ILE A 131 -5.79 10.12 36.94
C ILE A 131 -6.15 11.19 37.99
N HIS A 132 -7.10 10.94 38.89
CA HIS A 132 -7.38 11.82 40.01
C HIS A 132 -7.35 11.02 41.31
N GLY A 133 -6.14 10.89 41.86
CA GLY A 133 -5.99 10.51 43.26
C GLY A 133 -6.68 11.55 44.16
N LYS A 134 -7.89 11.23 44.60
CA LYS A 134 -8.49 11.47 45.93
C LYS A 134 -9.92 10.94 45.99
#